data_AF-A0A7W6STQ5-F1
#
_entry.id   AF-A0A7W6STQ5-F1
#
_cell.length_a   1.000
_cell.length_b   1.000
_cell.length_c   1.000
_cell.angle_alpha   90.00
_cell.angle_beta   90.00
_cell.angle_gamma   90.00
#
_symmetry.space_group_name_H-M   'P 1'
#
loop_
_entity.id
_entity.type
_entity.pdbx_description
1 polymer ?
#
loop_
_entity_poly.entity_id
_entity_poly.type
_entity_poly.pdbx_seq_one_letter_code
_entity_poly.pdbx_strand_id
1 'polypeptide(L)' 'MLGVTPHQYLVRSRLRHAARKLADDDIAVTDVAYDVGFGDLSNFVRTFHRAAGVSPTKFRQASRGERKILGERLALN' A
#
# COMPACT_ATOMS: atom_id res chain seq x y z
N MET A 1 6.38 -11.88 -24.52
CA MET A 1 7.24 -10.72 -24.25
C MET A 1 6.82 -10.13 -22.92
N LEU A 2 7.66 -10.31 -21.90
CA LEU A 2 7.40 -9.84 -20.53
C LEU A 2 7.47 -8.32 -20.52
N GLY A 3 6.52 -7.65 -19.87
CA GLY A 3 6.71 -6.24 -19.60
C GLY A 3 5.44 -5.56 -19.16
N VAL A 4 5.24 -5.50 -17.85
CA VAL A 4 4.31 -4.54 -17.23
C VAL A 4 4.40 -3.20 -17.96
N THR A 5 3.27 -2.65 -18.41
CA THR A 5 3.30 -1.34 -19.07
C THR A 5 3.89 -0.30 -18.12
N PRO A 6 4.52 0.79 -18.61
CA PRO A 6 5.06 1.84 -17.75
C PRO A 6 4.05 2.33 -16.71
N HIS A 7 2.78 2.43 -17.12
CA HIS A 7 1.66 2.74 -16.23
C HIS A 7 1.47 1.70 -15.11
N GLN A 8 1.49 0.40 -15.43
CA GLN A 8 1.37 -0.66 -14.43
C GLN A 8 2.55 -0.65 -13.45
N TYR A 9 3.76 -0.39 -13.92
CA TYR A 9 4.93 -0.24 -13.05
C TYR A 9 4.77 0.95 -12.09
N LEU A 10 4.35 2.11 -12.61
CA LEU A 10 4.11 3.29 -11.82
C LEU A 10 3.02 3.05 -10.75
N VAL A 11 1.89 2.46 -11.13
CA VAL A 11 0.82 2.11 -10.19
C VAL A 11 1.34 1.18 -9.09
N ARG A 12 2.10 0.13 -9.44
CA ARG A 12 2.71 -0.76 -8.42
C ARG A 12 3.66 -0.02 -7.49
N SER A 13 4.45 0.94 -8.00
CA SER A 13 5.33 1.76 -7.18
C SER A 13 4.55 2.63 -6.18
N ARG A 14 3.48 3.29 -6.64
CA ARG A 14 2.57 4.08 -5.80
C ARG A 14 1.94 3.24 -4.69
N LEU A 15 1.46 2.05 -5.02
CA LEU A 15 0.84 1.14 -4.06
C LEU A 15 1.83 0.64 -3.00
N ARG A 16 3.08 0.33 -3.38
CA ARG A 16 4.12 -0.01 -2.40
C ARG A 16 4.43 1.15 -1.44
N HIS A 17 4.46 2.38 -1.95
CA HIS A 17 4.67 3.54 -1.09
C HIS A 17 3.49 3.75 -0.14
N ALA A 18 2.25 3.58 -0.63
CA ALA A 18 1.05 3.65 0.19
C ALA A 18 1.04 2.60 1.30
N ALA A 19 1.42 1.35 1.00
CA ALA A 19 1.47 0.28 1.98
C ALA A 19 2.43 0.60 3.16
N ARG A 20 3.60 1.17 2.86
CA ARG A 20 4.56 1.62 3.91
C ARG A 20 3.95 2.71 4.78
N LYS A 21 3.42 3.77 4.16
CA LYS A 21 2.73 4.86 4.86
C LYS A 21 1.57 4.37 5.75
N LEU A 22 0.77 3.42 5.27
CA LEU A 22 -0.33 2.84 6.02
C LEU A 22 0.14 1.98 7.22
N ALA A 23 1.33 1.41 7.16
CA ALA A 23 1.89 0.60 8.23
C ALA A 23 2.59 1.45 9.30
N ASP A 24 3.23 2.55 8.89
CA ASP A 24 4.11 3.33 9.75
C ASP A 24 3.39 4.52 10.41
N ASP A 25 2.46 5.17 9.71
CA ASP A 25 1.86 6.44 10.11
C ASP A 25 0.36 6.34 10.47
N ASP A 26 -0.14 7.36 11.17
CA ASP A 26 -1.56 7.57 11.48
C ASP A 26 -2.31 8.50 10.51
N ILE A 27 -1.65 8.91 9.41
CA ILE A 27 -2.24 9.79 8.39
C ILE A 27 -3.54 9.22 7.80
N ALA A 28 -4.49 10.06 7.40
CA ALA A 28 -5.76 9.57 6.88
C ALA A 28 -5.56 8.78 5.57
N VAL A 29 -6.40 7.77 5.31
CA VAL A 29 -6.34 6.98 4.06
C VAL A 29 -6.51 7.87 2.83
N THR A 30 -7.33 8.91 2.96
CA THR A 30 -7.52 9.95 1.93
C THR A 30 -6.23 10.69 1.61
N ASP A 31 -5.48 11.12 2.61
CA ASP A 31 -4.22 11.84 2.43
C ASP A 31 -3.16 10.93 1.80
N VAL A 32 -3.10 9.66 2.24
CA VAL A 32 -2.23 8.64 1.61
C VAL A 32 -2.53 8.52 0.11
N ALA A 33 -3.80 8.51 -0.28
CA ALA A 33 -4.19 8.37 -1.68
C ALA A 33 -3.65 9.52 -2.53
N TYR A 34 -3.82 10.75 -2.05
CA TYR A 34 -3.33 11.95 -2.75
C TYR A 34 -1.81 12.03 -2.75
N ASP A 35 -1.17 11.75 -1.62
CA ASP A 35 0.29 11.76 -1.48
C ASP A 35 1.00 10.81 -2.43
N VAL A 36 0.41 9.63 -2.67
CA VAL A 36 0.99 8.65 -3.61
C VAL A 36 0.55 8.88 -5.05
N GLY A 37 -0.15 9.99 -5.32
CA GLY A 37 -0.48 10.47 -6.67
C GLY A 37 -1.73 9.84 -7.30
N PHE A 38 -2.71 9.41 -6.50
CA PHE A 38 -4.07 9.14 -7.01
C PHE A 38 -4.89 10.42 -7.00
N GLY A 39 -5.71 10.62 -8.05
CA GLY A 39 -6.60 11.77 -8.16
C GLY A 39 -7.87 11.67 -7.32
N ASP A 40 -8.22 10.48 -6.83
CA ASP A 40 -9.37 10.27 -5.97
C ASP A 40 -9.22 9.03 -5.07
N LEU A 41 -9.87 9.10 -3.91
CA LEU A 41 -9.87 8.04 -2.91
C LEU A 41 -10.48 6.73 -3.42
N SER A 42 -11.55 6.81 -4.22
CA SER A 42 -12.29 5.61 -4.65
C SER A 42 -11.45 4.74 -5.59
N ASN A 43 -10.73 5.36 -6.53
CA ASN A 43 -9.79 4.69 -7.42
C ASN A 43 -8.61 4.10 -6.66
N PHE A 44 -8.07 4.85 -5.69
CA PHE A 44 -7.03 4.33 -4.80
C PHE A 44 -7.50 3.08 -4.06
N VAL A 45 -8.64 3.12 -3.38
CA VAL A 45 -9.17 1.99 -2.61
C VAL A 45 -9.38 0.76 -3.49
N ARG A 46 -10.01 0.93 -4.67
CA ARG A 46 -10.23 -0.18 -5.61
C ARG A 46 -8.91 -0.78 -6.11
N THR A 47 -7.97 0.07 -6.49
CA THR A 47 -6.68 -0.36 -7.03
C THR A 47 -5.81 -1.02 -5.96
N PHE A 48 -5.80 -0.47 -4.75
CA PHE A 48 -5.10 -1.04 -3.60
C PHE A 48 -5.70 -2.39 -3.21
N HIS A 49 -7.02 -2.50 -3.10
CA HIS A 49 -7.70 -3.76 -2.79
C HIS A 49 -7.38 -4.85 -3.82
N ARG A 50 -7.41 -4.52 -5.11
CA ARG A 50 -7.05 -5.47 -6.17
C ARG A 50 -5.60 -5.96 -6.06
N ALA A 51 -4.69 -5.13 -5.55
CA ALA A 51 -3.28 -5.49 -5.43
C ALA A 51 -2.93 -6.19 -4.11
N ALA A 52 -3.53 -5.76 -2.99
CA ALA A 52 -3.22 -6.21 -1.64
C ALA A 52 -4.21 -7.27 -1.10
N GLY A 53 -5.33 -7.49 -1.78
CA GLY A 53 -6.40 -8.41 -1.36
C GLY A 53 -7.32 -7.87 -0.26
N VAL A 54 -7.00 -6.71 0.33
CA VAL A 54 -7.76 -6.08 1.41
C VAL A 54 -7.81 -4.55 1.24
N SER A 55 -8.76 -3.89 1.90
CA SER A 55 -8.84 -2.42 1.85
C SER A 55 -7.67 -1.76 2.59
N PRO A 56 -7.30 -0.51 2.23
CA PRO A 56 -6.23 0.23 2.93
C PRO A 56 -6.41 0.32 4.45
N THR A 57 -7.65 0.49 4.93
CA THR A 57 -7.96 0.54 6.37
C THR A 57 -7.74 -0.80 7.04
N LYS A 58 -8.18 -1.90 6.41
CA LYS A 58 -7.94 -3.27 6.93
C LYS A 58 -6.45 -3.60 6.91
N PHE A 59 -5.75 -3.21 5.86
CA PHE A 59 -4.29 -3.35 5.76
C PHE A 59 -3.59 -2.65 6.94
N ARG A 60 -3.92 -1.38 7.21
CA ARG A 60 -3.40 -0.63 8.37
C ARG A 60 -3.64 -1.36 9.68
N GLN A 61 -4.86 -1.82 9.91
CA GLN A 61 -5.22 -2.56 11.13
C GLN A 61 -4.39 -3.84 11.28
N ALA A 62 -4.22 -4.61 10.20
CA ALA A 62 -3.41 -5.83 10.18
C ALA A 62 -1.93 -5.53 10.44
N SER A 63 -1.35 -4.53 9.76
CA SER A 63 0.05 -4.15 9.95
C SER A 63 0.35 -3.70 11.38
N ARG A 64 -0.60 -3.05 12.05
CA ARG A 64 -0.47 -2.68 13.46
C ARG A 64 -0.62 -3.86 14.42
N GLY A 65 -1.45 -4.84 14.07
CA GLY A 65 -1.56 -6.10 14.80
C GLY A 65 -0.32 -6.99 14.67
N GLU A 66 0.35 -6.97 13.51
CA GLU A 66 1.52 -7.81 13.19
C GLU A 66 2.88 -7.20 13.57
N ARG A 67 2.94 -5.92 14.01
CA ARG A 67 4.17 -5.36 14.63
C ARG A 67 4.59 -6.06 15.93
N LYS A 68 3.85 -7.10 16.38
CA LYS A 68 4.32 -8.05 17.40
C LYS A 68 5.10 -9.26 16.86
N ILE A 69 5.16 -9.50 15.54
CA ILE A 69 5.77 -10.72 14.96
C ILE A 69 6.77 -10.43 13.83
N LEU A 70 6.66 -9.31 13.09
CA LEU A 70 7.48 -9.10 11.88
C LEU A 70 8.94 -8.66 12.13
N GLY A 71 9.37 -8.48 13.39
CA GLY A 71 10.74 -8.08 13.75
C GLY A 71 11.86 -9.04 13.31
N GLU A 72 11.53 -10.27 12.86
CA GLU A 72 12.55 -11.32 12.64
C GLU A 72 12.82 -11.70 11.18
N ARG A 73 12.05 -11.24 10.18
CA ARG A 73 12.13 -11.79 8.81
C ARG A 73 12.71 -10.87 7.71
N LEU A 74 13.17 -9.67 8.06
CA LEU A 74 13.85 -8.78 7.10
C LEU A 74 15.36 -8.57 7.38
N ALA A 75 15.94 -9.33 8.32
CA ALA A 75 17.38 -9.30 8.60
C ALA A 75 18.22 -10.31 7.78
N LEU A 76 17.61 -11.09 6.89
CA LEU A 76 18.34 -12.08 6.07
C LEU A 76 17.78 -12.11 4.64
N ASN A 77 18.35 -11.27 3.78
CA ASN A 77 18.75 -11.58 2.39
C ASN A 77 19.23 -10.32 1.67
#